data_AF-A0A317KR66-F1
#
_entry.id   AF-A0A317KR66-F1
#
_cell.length_a   1.000
_cell.length_b   1.000
_cell.length_c   1.000
_cell.angle_alpha   90.00
_cell.angle_beta   90.00
_cell.angle_gamma   90.00
#
_symmetry.space_group_name_H-M   'P 1'
#
loop_
_entity.id
_entity.type
_entity.pdbx_description
1 polymer ?
#
loop_
_entity_poly.entity_id
_entity_poly.type
_entity_poly.pdbx_seq_one_letter_code
_entity_poly.pdbx_strand_id
1 'polypeptide(L)'
;MRQDDYVFGDGATPYRHNAWNNRVCRPTVDALGLVGVRFHDLRHYHASAYLLLTGDAVRTAKRLGHADPSVTLKVYGRVLDHQGSDVSAAFAELRATARQQVAAAELTPARPAAASTAGAVVDLASYRRRKTG
;
A
#
# COMPACT_ATOMS: atom_id res chain seq x y z
N MET A 1 4.92 27.28 27.46
CA MET A 1 6.02 26.51 26.86
C MET A 1 6.42 27.24 25.59
N ARG A 2 7.64 27.78 25.52
CA ARG A 2 8.17 28.43 24.32
C ARG A 2 8.39 27.38 23.23
N GLN A 3 8.47 27.83 21.99
CA GLN A 3 8.61 26.96 20.83
C GLN A 3 9.92 26.13 20.83
N ASP A 4 10.95 26.61 21.54
CA ASP A 4 12.24 25.94 21.68
C ASP A 4 12.40 25.15 22.99
N ASP A 5 11.34 25.04 23.81
CA ASP A 5 11.42 24.33 25.07
C ASP A 5 11.42 22.80 24.85
N TYR A 6 12.28 22.08 25.57
CA TYR A 6 12.34 20.63 25.47
C TYR A 6 11.16 19.95 26.20
N VAL A 7 10.42 19.12 25.47
CA VAL A 7 9.33 18.27 26.05
C VAL A 7 9.88 17.24 27.03
N PHE A 8 11.04 16.65 26.72
CA PHE A 8 11.72 15.68 27.57
C PHE A 8 12.88 16.33 28.28
N GLY A 9 12.58 17.18 29.26
CA GLY A 9 13.54 17.96 30.02
C GLY A 9 12.88 18.83 31.09
N ASP A 10 13.59 19.85 31.56
CA ASP A 10 13.07 20.88 32.47
C ASP A 10 12.54 22.15 31.74
N GLY A 11 12.38 22.04 30.42
CA GLY A 11 12.06 23.16 29.53
C GLY A 11 13.30 23.77 28.88
N ALA A 12 14.43 23.89 29.60
CA ALA A 12 15.66 24.49 29.07
C ALA A 12 16.74 23.44 28.71
N THR A 13 16.79 22.34 29.46
CA THR A 13 17.80 21.28 29.34
C THR A 13 17.11 19.95 29.06
N PRO A 14 17.52 19.20 28.02
CA PRO A 14 16.96 17.88 27.75
C PRO A 14 17.47 16.83 28.74
N TYR A 15 16.65 15.82 29.02
CA TYR A 15 17.10 14.65 29.77
C TYR A 15 18.23 13.94 29.03
N ARG A 16 19.32 13.66 29.74
CA ARG A 16 20.43 12.88 29.18
C ARG A 16 20.07 11.41 29.12
N HIS A 17 20.24 10.79 27.95
CA HIS A 17 19.97 9.38 27.70
C HIS A 17 20.53 8.46 28.80
N ASN A 18 21.82 8.60 29.11
CA ASN A 18 22.47 7.71 30.09
C ASN A 18 21.93 7.91 31.51
N ALA A 19 21.63 9.15 31.89
CA ALA A 19 21.07 9.45 33.20
C ALA A 19 19.65 8.88 33.33
N TRP A 20 18.82 9.06 32.30
CA TRP A 20 17.48 8.49 32.27
C TRP A 20 17.50 6.95 32.24
N ASN A 21 18.38 6.34 31.43
CA ASN A 21 18.51 4.89 31.35
C ASN A 21 18.91 4.27 32.70
N ASN A 22 19.84 4.89 33.43
CA ASN A 22 20.29 4.38 34.72
C ASN A 22 19.29 4.65 35.86
N ARG A 23 18.53 5.74 35.80
CA ARG A 23 17.60 6.13 36.88
C ARG A 23 16.19 5.56 36.70
N VAL A 24 15.78 5.32 35.46
CA VAL A 24 14.41 4.93 35.11
C VAL A 24 14.41 3.57 34.44
N CYS A 25 14.99 3.45 33.25
CA CYS A 25 14.82 2.24 32.43
C CYS A 25 15.37 0.98 33.10
N ARG A 26 16.63 0.99 33.57
CA ARG A 26 17.25 -0.18 34.22
C ARG A 26 16.53 -0.57 35.52
N PRO A 27 16.26 0.34 36.47
CA PRO A 27 15.49 -0.01 37.66
C PRO A 27 14.09 -0.56 37.36
N THR A 28 13.41 -0.06 36.33
CA THR A 28 12.11 -0.61 35.90
C THR A 28 12.24 -2.02 35.34
N VAL A 29 13.25 -2.28 34.50
CA VAL A 29 13.54 -3.62 33.96
C VAL A 29 13.85 -4.60 35.10
N ASP A 30 14.68 -4.18 36.05
CA ASP A 30 15.06 -5.00 37.22
C ASP A 30 13.84 -5.28 38.12
N ALA A 31 13.00 -4.28 38.39
CA ALA A 31 11.79 -4.43 39.21
C ALA A 31 10.74 -5.35 38.56
N LEU A 32 10.72 -5.44 37.23
CA LEU A 32 9.86 -6.35 36.48
C LEU A 32 10.47 -7.75 36.32
N GLY A 33 11.70 -7.98 36.82
CA GLY A 33 12.39 -9.26 36.69
C GLY A 33 12.79 -9.60 35.25
N LEU A 34 12.87 -8.61 34.36
CA LEU A 34 13.22 -8.80 32.96
C LEU A 34 14.74 -8.86 32.78
N VAL A 35 15.24 -9.89 32.09
CA VAL A 35 16.68 -10.05 31.86
C VAL A 35 17.03 -9.63 30.44
N GLY A 36 18.04 -8.78 30.31
CA GLY A 36 18.62 -8.40 29.02
C GLY A 36 17.83 -7.37 28.21
N VAL A 37 16.69 -6.89 28.71
CA VAL A 37 15.87 -5.87 28.03
C VAL A 37 16.53 -4.49 28.16
N ARG A 38 16.75 -3.85 27.02
CA ARG A 38 17.28 -2.49 26.87
C ARG A 38 16.19 -1.55 26.41
N PHE A 39 16.38 -0.26 26.63
CA PHE A 39 15.44 0.76 26.14
C PHE A 39 15.22 0.69 24.62
N HIS A 40 16.28 0.45 23.84
CA HIS A 40 16.19 0.37 22.38
C HIS A 40 15.36 -0.83 21.89
N ASP A 41 15.16 -1.84 22.74
CA ASP A 41 14.32 -3.00 22.39
C ASP A 41 12.86 -2.59 22.24
N LEU A 42 12.40 -1.50 22.87
CA LEU A 42 11.08 -0.93 22.63
C LEU A 42 10.92 -0.45 21.18
N ARG A 43 11.97 0.12 20.60
CA ARG A 43 11.99 0.52 19.18
C ARG A 43 11.95 -0.71 18.28
N HIS A 44 12.73 -1.74 18.61
CA HIS A 44 12.72 -3.01 17.87
C HIS A 44 11.36 -3.71 17.95
N TYR A 45 10.71 -3.68 19.11
CA TYR A 45 9.38 -4.21 19.32
C TYR A 45 8.34 -3.49 18.45
N HIS A 46 8.30 -2.15 18.49
CA HIS A 46 7.40 -1.37 17.64
C HIS A 46 7.62 -1.65 16.14
N ALA A 47 8.87 -1.69 15.70
CA ALA A 47 9.21 -1.99 14.30
C ALA A 47 8.71 -3.37 13.86
N SER A 48 9.00 -4.39 14.66
CA SER A 48 8.64 -5.79 14.39
C SER A 48 7.12 -5.97 14.39
N ALA A 49 6.42 -5.43 15.38
CA ALA A 49 4.97 -5.52 15.49
C ALA A 49 4.26 -4.79 14.34
N TYR A 50 4.69 -3.57 14.00
CA TYR A 50 4.08 -2.82 12.91
C TYR A 50 4.29 -3.51 11.56
N LEU A 51 5.49 -4.02 11.30
CA LEU A 51 5.79 -4.75 10.06
C LEU A 51 4.97 -6.03 9.96
N LEU A 52 4.87 -6.80 11.04
CA LEU A 52 4.06 -8.02 11.09
C LEU A 52 2.58 -7.75 10.82
N LEU A 53 2.02 -6.68 11.37
CA LEU A 53 0.60 -6.36 11.23
C LEU A 53 0.25 -5.80 9.84
N THR A 54 1.18 -5.10 9.20
CA THR A 54 0.88 -4.34 7.97
C THR A 54 1.52 -4.91 6.71
N GLY A 55 2.61 -5.67 6.84
CA GLY A 55 3.46 -6.07 5.72
C GLY A 55 4.19 -4.89 5.04
N ASP A 56 4.04 -3.65 5.52
CA ASP A 56 4.49 -2.45 4.82
C ASP A 56 5.85 -1.97 5.34
N ALA A 57 6.92 -2.46 4.71
CA ALA A 57 8.28 -2.09 5.07
C ALA A 57 8.60 -0.60 4.87
N VAL A 58 7.98 0.06 3.89
CA VAL A 58 8.25 1.48 3.58
C VAL A 58 7.63 2.38 4.64
N ARG A 59 6.36 2.14 4.99
CA ARG A 59 5.71 2.88 6.09
C ARG A 59 6.39 2.59 7.42
N THR A 60 6.79 1.33 7.67
CA THR A 60 7.57 0.99 8.86
C THR A 60 8.87 1.81 8.91
N ALA A 61 9.64 1.84 7.81
CA ALA A 61 10.87 2.62 7.72
C ALA A 61 10.66 4.12 7.98
N LYS A 62 9.61 4.70 7.39
CA LYS A 62 9.25 6.10 7.58
C LYS A 62 8.92 6.42 9.03
N ARG A 63 8.19 5.54 9.73
CA ARG A 63 7.90 5.70 11.18
C ARG A 63 9.15 5.63 12.03
N LEU A 64 10.13 4.82 11.63
CA LEU A 64 11.41 4.69 12.31
C LEU A 64 12.40 5.83 11.95
N GLY A 65 12.09 6.63 10.93
CA GLY A 65 13.01 7.65 10.42
C GLY A 65 14.24 7.06 9.73
N HIS A 66 14.12 5.87 9.13
CA HIS A 66 15.19 5.31 8.32
C HIS A 66 15.28 6.06 6.99
N ALA A 67 16.49 6.50 6.63
CA ALA A 67 16.74 7.12 5.33
C ALA A 67 16.58 6.11 4.18
N ASP A 68 16.90 4.84 4.43
CA ASP A 68 16.74 3.74 3.48
C ASP A 68 15.78 2.67 4.04
N PRO A 69 14.63 2.42 3.38
CA PRO A 69 13.70 1.37 3.75
C PRO A 69 14.29 -0.05 3.73
N SER A 70 15.36 -0.30 2.98
CA SER A 70 16.00 -1.61 2.92
C SER A 70 16.53 -2.05 4.29
N VAL A 71 16.96 -1.10 5.13
CA VAL A 71 17.43 -1.36 6.50
C VAL A 71 16.32 -2.02 7.34
N THR A 72 15.09 -1.59 7.16
CA THR A 72 13.94 -2.17 7.89
C THR A 72 13.74 -3.63 7.53
N LEU A 73 13.77 -3.98 6.25
CA LEU A 73 13.62 -5.38 5.82
C LEU A 73 14.81 -6.23 6.27
N LYS A 74 16.04 -5.69 6.20
CA LYS A 74 17.24 -6.40 6.67
C LYS A 74 17.18 -6.73 8.17
N VAL A 75 16.68 -5.81 8.99
CA VAL A 75 16.66 -5.97 10.45
C VAL A 75 15.42 -6.71 10.94
N TYR A 76 14.24 -6.44 10.36
CA TYR A 76 12.96 -6.92 10.88
C TYR A 76 12.24 -7.91 9.96
N GLY A 77 12.72 -8.14 8.74
CA GLY A 77 12.02 -8.93 7.72
C GLY A 77 11.65 -10.35 8.15
N ARG A 78 12.40 -10.93 9.09
CA ARG A 78 12.15 -12.27 9.65
C ARG A 78 10.73 -12.44 10.20
N VAL A 79 10.08 -11.38 10.68
CA VAL A 79 8.70 -11.47 11.19
C VAL A 79 7.69 -11.81 10.09
N LEU A 80 8.04 -11.58 8.82
CA LEU A 80 7.18 -11.87 7.68
C LEU A 80 7.28 -13.33 7.21
N ASP A 81 8.25 -14.10 7.70
CA ASP A 81 8.40 -15.53 7.35
C ASP A 81 7.14 -16.33 7.71
N HIS A 82 6.41 -15.91 8.74
CA HIS A 82 5.16 -16.54 9.19
C HIS A 82 3.92 -16.08 8.41
N GLN A 83 4.05 -15.03 7.59
CA GLN A 83 2.97 -14.50 6.74
C GLN A 83 2.97 -15.12 5.34
N GLY A 84 3.53 -16.31 5.18
CA GLY A 84 3.53 -17.06 3.93
C GLY A 84 2.11 -17.32 3.42
N SER A 85 1.52 -16.35 2.73
CA SER A 85 0.44 -16.60 1.80
C SER A 85 1.03 -17.40 0.66
N ASP A 86 0.31 -18.42 0.19
CA ASP A 86 0.68 -19.11 -1.03
C ASP A 86 0.46 -18.13 -2.19
N VAL A 87 1.49 -17.34 -2.46
CA VAL A 87 1.53 -16.34 -3.52
C VAL A 87 1.19 -17.00 -4.86
N SER A 88 1.56 -18.28 -5.04
CA SER A 88 1.20 -19.06 -6.23
C SER A 88 -0.31 -19.25 -6.36
N ALA A 89 -0.99 -19.60 -5.26
CA ALA A 89 -2.44 -19.75 -5.24
C ALA A 89 -3.16 -18.42 -5.54
N ALA A 90 -2.71 -17.31 -4.93
CA ALA A 90 -3.26 -15.98 -5.20
C ALA A 90 -3.09 -15.58 -6.68
N PHE A 91 -1.92 -15.84 -7.26
CA PHE A 91 -1.70 -15.61 -8.69
C PHE A 91 -2.53 -16.53 -9.59
N ALA A 92 -2.76 -17.78 -9.18
CA ALA A 92 -3.60 -18.70 -9.94
C ALA A 92 -5.05 -18.22 -10.00
N GLU A 93 -5.60 -17.77 -8.88
CA GLU A 93 -6.94 -17.19 -8.80
C GLU A 93 -7.06 -15.92 -9.65
N LEU A 94 -6.12 -14.98 -9.51
CA LEU A 94 -6.09 -13.75 -10.31
C LEU A 94 -6.11 -14.05 -11.82
N ARG A 95 -5.31 -15.03 -12.26
CA ARG A 95 -5.28 -15.46 -13.68
C ARG A 95 -6.60 -16.10 -14.11
N ALA A 96 -7.24 -16.90 -13.26
CA ALA A 96 -8.51 -17.53 -13.58
C ALA A 96 -9.61 -16.48 -13.77
N THR A 97 -9.70 -15.50 -12.86
CA THR A 97 -10.64 -14.37 -12.97
C THR A 97 -10.41 -13.56 -14.24
N ALA A 98 -9.16 -13.24 -14.56
CA ALA A 98 -8.84 -12.51 -15.79
C ALA A 98 -9.26 -13.29 -17.06
N ARG A 99 -9.06 -14.62 -17.10
CA ARG A 99 -9.51 -15.46 -18.21
C ARG A 99 -11.04 -15.46 -18.37
N GLN A 100 -11.79 -15.52 -17.27
CA GLN A 100 -13.25 -15.45 -17.30
C GLN A 100 -13.75 -14.10 -17.83
N GLN A 101 -13.08 -13.00 -17.47
CA GLN A 101 -13.41 -11.67 -17.97
C GLN A 101 -13.17 -11.54 -19.49
N VAL A 102 -12.06 -12.08 -20.00
CA VAL A 102 -11.78 -12.10 -21.44
C VAL A 102 -12.82 -12.93 -22.19
N ALA A 103 -13.13 -14.14 -21.70
CA ALA A 103 -14.15 -14.99 -22.31
C ALA A 103 -15.55 -14.32 -22.29
N ALA A 104 -15.92 -13.64 -21.21
CA ALA A 104 -17.18 -12.89 -21.12
C ALA A 104 -17.22 -11.68 -22.07
N ALA A 105 -16.09 -11.00 -22.27
CA ALA A 105 -15.97 -9.91 -23.25
C ALA A 105 -16.08 -10.41 -24.69
N GLU A 106 -15.49 -11.57 -25.01
CA GLU A 106 -15.60 -12.22 -26.33
C GLU A 106 -17.01 -12.75 -26.61
N LEU A 107 -17.74 -13.17 -25.57
CA LEU A 107 -19.13 -13.63 -25.67
C LEU A 107 -20.17 -12.50 -25.70
N THR A 108 -19.77 -11.24 -25.48
CA THR A 108 -20.68 -10.09 -25.65
C THR A 108 -20.76 -9.78 -27.15
N PRO A 109 -21.85 -10.11 -27.85
CA PRO A 109 -21.93 -9.77 -29.26
C PRO A 109 -22.00 -8.26 -29.36
N ALA A 110 -21.14 -7.68 -30.20
CA ALA A 110 -21.39 -6.33 -30.71
C ALA A 110 -22.80 -6.34 -31.29
N ARG A 111 -23.74 -5.67 -30.62
CA ARG A 111 -25.10 -5.48 -31.10
C ARG A 111 -24.98 -5.05 -32.56
N PRO A 112 -25.50 -5.81 -33.55
CA PRO A 112 -25.38 -5.40 -34.93
C PRO A 112 -26.01 -4.01 -35.02
N ALA A 113 -25.25 -3.03 -35.49
CA ALA A 113 -25.79 -1.73 -35.80
C ALA A 113 -26.93 -1.99 -36.79
N ALA A 114 -28.17 -1.74 -36.34
CA ALA A 114 -29.34 -1.88 -37.19
C ALA A 114 -29.08 -1.04 -38.46
N ALA A 115 -28.94 -1.71 -39.60
CA ALA A 115 -28.79 -1.05 -40.88
C ALA A 115 -30.09 -0.30 -41.17
N SER A 116 -30.10 1.00 -40.87
CA SER A 116 -31.12 1.90 -41.39
C SER A 116 -30.73 2.23 -42.83
N THR A 117 -31.16 1.41 -43.78
CA THR A 117 -31.26 1.82 -45.18
C THR A 117 -32.52 2.64 -45.36
N ALA A 118 -32.47 3.91 -44.92
CA ALA A 118 -33.37 4.96 -45.39
C ALA A 118 -32.70 5.72 -46.54
N GLY A 119 -32.46 5.01 -47.65
CA GLY A 119 -32.04 5.62 -48.91
C GLY A 119 -33.22 5.64 -49.86
N ALA A 120 -33.88 6.79 -50.00
CA ALA A 120 -34.90 6.99 -51.01
C ALA A 120 -34.29 6.78 -52.40
N VAL A 121 -34.80 5.79 -53.14
CA VAL A 121 -34.49 5.59 -54.56
C VAL A 121 -35.07 6.78 -55.32
N VAL A 122 -34.22 7.68 -55.80
CA VAL A 122 -34.62 8.77 -56.69
C VAL A 122 -34.77 8.19 -58.09
N ASP A 123 -36.00 8.15 -58.60
CA ASP A 123 -36.30 7.78 -59.99
C ASP A 123 -35.80 8.86 -60.96
N LEU A 124 -34.64 8.63 -61.59
CA LEU A 124 -34.04 9.51 -62.59
C LEU A 124 -34.87 9.68 -63.87
N ALA A 125 -35.90 8.86 -64.11
CA ALA A 125 -36.74 8.96 -65.31
C ALA A 125 -37.64 10.22 -65.30
N SER A 126 -37.86 10.83 -64.13
CA SER A 126 -38.69 12.02 -63.96
C SER A 126 -37.94 13.35 -64.15
N TYR A 127 -36.60 13.35 -64.17
CA TYR A 127 -35.80 14.58 -64.26
C TYR A 127 -35.67 15.14 -65.69
N ARG A 128 -35.83 14.32 -66.72
CA ARG A 128 -35.54 14.71 -68.12
C ARG A 128 -36.66 15.44 -68.87
N ARG A 129 -37.75 15.83 -68.20
CA ARG A 129 -38.92 16.49 -68.84
C ARG A 129 -39.13 17.98 -68.46
N ARG A 130 -38.12 18.67 -67.92
CA ARG A 130 -38.18 20.11 -67.59
C ARG A 130 -37.00 20.96 -68.10
N LYS A 131 -36.47 20.67 -69.30
CA LYS A 131 -35.44 21.54 -69.91
C LYS A 131 -35.49 21.58 -71.45
N THR A 132 -36.67 21.77 -72.01
CA THR A 132 -36.89 22.33 -73.35
C THR A 132 -38.26 22.99 -73.36
N GLY A 133 -38.25 24.31 -73.22
CA GLY A 133 -39.38 25.24 -73.26
C GLY A 133 -38.79 26.62 -73.16
#